data_AF-A0A1F6DF06-F1
#
_entry.id   AF-A0A1F6DF06-F1
#
_cell.length_a   1.000
_cell.length_b   1.000
_cell.length_c   1.000
_cell.angle_alpha   90.00
_cell.angle_beta   90.00
_cell.angle_gamma   90.00
#
_symmetry.space_group_name_H-M   'P 1'
#
loop_
_entity.id
_entity.type
_entity.pdbx_description
1 polymer ?
#
loop_
_entity_poly.entity_id
_entity_poly.type
_entity_poly.pdbx_seq_one_letter_code
_entity_poly.pdbx_strand_id
1 'polypeptide(L)'
;MVLNVDPKADTVLVLCIATSQVGKAQSRVALRRQNPGTIVVIQVEDTTVFPRKSAFDCNSVYSVSPEELAQKINASRISSMDMVLEEDLVNRIVAGVHLSDVVAGELKELL
;
A
#
# COMPACT_ATOMS: atom_id res chain seq x y z
N MET A 1 1.60 0.49 -4.84
CA MET A 1 2.35 1.72 -4.49
C MET A 1 3.58 1.31 -3.72
N VAL A 2 4.76 1.83 -4.07
CA VAL A 2 6.00 1.64 -3.30
C VAL A 2 5.95 2.54 -2.07
N LEU A 3 6.23 2.00 -0.89
CA LEU A 3 6.15 2.71 0.39
C LEU A 3 7.52 3.06 1.00
N ASN A 4 8.60 2.47 0.51
CA ASN A 4 9.93 2.67 1.08
C ASN A 4 10.34 4.16 1.13
N VAL A 5 11.08 4.54 2.17
CA VAL A 5 11.72 5.86 2.27
C VAL A 5 12.81 6.02 1.21
N ASP A 6 13.68 5.01 1.05
CA ASP A 6 14.74 5.00 0.03
C ASP A 6 14.68 3.71 -0.81
N PRO A 7 13.73 3.63 -1.77
CA PRO A 7 13.55 2.44 -2.59
C PRO A 7 14.76 2.11 -3.49
N LYS A 8 15.74 3.02 -3.64
CA LYS A 8 16.95 2.78 -4.43
C LYS A 8 18.05 2.11 -3.63
N ALA A 9 18.11 2.38 -2.33
CA ALA A 9 19.05 1.74 -1.41
C ALA A 9 18.56 0.36 -0.95
N ASP A 10 17.24 0.14 -0.95
CA ASP A 10 16.64 -1.08 -0.41
C ASP A 10 16.71 -2.27 -1.37
N THR A 11 17.08 -3.43 -0.83
CA THR A 11 17.06 -4.71 -1.56
C THR A 11 15.64 -5.26 -1.74
N VAL A 12 14.68 -4.72 -1.00
CA VAL A 12 13.27 -5.13 -1.00
C VAL A 12 12.38 -3.90 -1.04
N LEU A 13 11.41 -3.92 -1.96
CA LEU A 13 10.37 -2.91 -2.06
C LEU A 13 9.12 -3.38 -1.31
N VAL A 14 8.59 -2.51 -0.45
CA VAL A 14 7.32 -2.69 0.25
C VAL A 14 6.21 -2.07 -0.57
N LEU A 15 5.28 -2.90 -1.02
CA LEU A 15 4.15 -2.51 -1.84
C LEU A 15 2.85 -2.57 -1.04
N CYS A 16 2.06 -1.50 -1.08
CA CYS A 16 0.68 -1.52 -0.61
C CYS A 16 -0.30 -1.48 -1.79
N ILE A 17 -1.38 -2.26 -1.68
CA ILE A 17 -2.41 -2.39 -2.71
C ILE A 17 -3.63 -1.54 -2.36
N ALA A 18 -4.09 -0.75 -3.33
CA ALA A 18 -5.36 -0.06 -3.27
C ALA A 18 -6.47 -0.91 -3.92
N THR A 19 -7.68 -0.79 -3.40
CA THR A 19 -8.89 -1.37 -4.00
C THR A 19 -10.04 -0.38 -3.95
N SER A 20 -10.85 -0.34 -5.01
CA SER A 20 -12.11 0.42 -4.99
C SER A 20 -13.24 -0.33 -4.28
N GLN A 21 -13.03 -1.60 -3.90
CA GLN A 21 -14.00 -2.40 -3.17
C GLN A 21 -13.92 -2.12 -1.66
N VAL A 22 -14.06 -0.85 -1.28
CA VAL A 22 -13.83 -0.35 0.09
C VAL A 22 -14.62 -1.13 1.14
N GLY A 23 -15.91 -1.35 0.91
CA GLY A 23 -16.75 -2.12 1.84
C GLY A 23 -16.26 -3.56 2.03
N LYS A 24 -15.75 -4.21 0.99
CA LYS A 24 -15.19 -5.57 1.11
C LYS A 24 -13.86 -5.58 1.87
N ALA A 25 -13.03 -4.55 1.71
CA ALA A 25 -11.78 -4.42 2.47
C ALA A 25 -12.07 -4.25 3.97
N GLN A 26 -12.98 -3.34 4.32
CA GLN A 26 -13.41 -3.11 5.70
C GLN A 26 -14.03 -4.37 6.33
N SER A 27 -14.94 -5.04 5.62
CA SER A 27 -15.54 -6.29 6.11
C SER A 27 -14.51 -7.39 6.34
N ARG A 28 -13.48 -7.49 5.50
CA ARG A 28 -12.41 -8.49 5.66
C ARG A 28 -11.61 -8.27 6.92
N VAL A 29 -11.22 -7.02 7.19
CA VAL A 29 -10.49 -6.64 8.41
C VAL A 29 -11.34 -6.90 9.66
N ALA A 30 -12.62 -6.54 9.63
CA ALA A 30 -13.55 -6.82 10.73
C ALA A 30 -13.72 -8.33 10.99
N LEU A 31 -13.91 -9.14 9.93
CA LEU A 31 -14.04 -10.59 10.04
C LEU A 31 -12.77 -11.25 10.61
N ARG A 32 -11.59 -10.73 10.26
CA ARG A 32 -10.30 -11.20 10.77
C ARG A 32 -9.95 -10.65 12.15
N ARG A 33 -10.81 -9.80 12.74
CA ARG A 33 -10.58 -9.10 14.02
C ARG A 33 -9.26 -8.30 14.02
N GLN A 34 -8.90 -7.75 12.86
CA GLN A 34 -7.73 -6.90 12.70
C GLN A 34 -8.08 -5.44 13.03
N ASN A 35 -7.08 -4.63 13.35
CA ASN A 35 -7.26 -3.22 13.71
C ASN A 35 -7.90 -2.45 12.53
N PRO A 36 -9.07 -1.78 12.69
CA PRO A 36 -9.71 -1.06 11.59
C PRO A 36 -8.89 0.12 11.05
N GLY A 37 -7.95 0.66 11.84
CA GLY A 37 -7.01 1.71 11.40
C GLY A 37 -6.02 1.27 10.32
N THR A 38 -5.95 -0.03 10.04
CA THR A 38 -5.16 -0.60 8.94
C THR A 38 -5.86 -0.50 7.58
N ILE A 39 -7.11 0.00 7.52
CA ILE A 39 -7.79 0.35 6.28
C ILE A 39 -7.77 1.86 6.09
N VAL A 40 -6.95 2.34 5.17
CA VAL A 40 -6.86 3.76 4.84
C VAL A 40 -7.76 4.05 3.65
N VAL A 41 -8.90 4.68 3.91
CA VAL A 41 -9.86 5.10 2.88
C VAL A 41 -9.43 6.43 2.27
N ILE A 42 -9.48 6.48 0.95
CA ILE A 42 -9.16 7.62 0.11
C ILE A 42 -10.43 8.02 -0.64
N GLN A 43 -10.82 9.28 -0.49
CA GLN A 43 -11.90 9.89 -1.25
C GLN A 43 -11.35 10.44 -2.58
N VAL A 44 -12.24 10.75 -3.51
CA VAL A 44 -11.82 11.27 -4.83
C VAL A 44 -11.16 12.64 -4.69
N GLU A 45 -11.53 13.38 -3.64
CA GLU A 45 -11.03 14.72 -3.35
C GLU A 45 -9.67 14.71 -2.63
N ASP A 46 -9.25 13.56 -2.10
CA ASP A 46 -7.98 13.42 -1.37
C ASP A 46 -6.77 13.41 -2.30
N THR A 47 -6.95 13.08 -3.58
CA THR A 47 -5.85 12.96 -4.55
C THR A 47 -6.36 12.90 -6.00
N THR A 48 -5.56 13.37 -6.95
CA THR A 48 -5.88 13.27 -8.40
C THR A 48 -5.59 11.89 -9.00
N VAL A 49 -4.91 11.01 -8.26
CA VAL A 49 -4.47 9.69 -8.76
C VAL A 49 -5.62 8.68 -8.86
N PHE A 50 -6.56 8.72 -7.90
CA PHE A 50 -7.64 7.74 -7.84
C PHE A 50 -8.97 8.34 -8.32
N PRO A 51 -9.52 7.91 -9.46
CA PRO A 51 -10.76 8.48 -10.03
C PRO A 51 -12.03 8.07 -9.26
N ARG A 52 -11.90 7.29 -8.19
CA ARG A 52 -12.99 6.76 -7.38
C ARG A 52 -12.51 6.51 -5.96
N LYS A 53 -13.46 6.56 -5.03
CA LYS A 53 -13.24 6.16 -3.63
C LYS A 53 -12.55 4.80 -3.57
N SER A 54 -11.42 4.77 -2.88
CA SER A 54 -10.52 3.62 -2.81
C SER A 54 -10.07 3.40 -1.37
N ALA A 55 -9.48 2.24 -1.10
CA ALA A 55 -8.89 1.95 0.20
C ALA A 55 -7.60 1.15 0.03
N PHE A 56 -6.59 1.49 0.83
CA PHE A 56 -5.41 0.67 1.02
C PHE A 56 -5.65 -0.30 2.19
N ASP A 57 -5.36 -1.58 1.97
CA ASP A 57 -5.32 -2.60 3.04
C ASP A 57 -3.89 -2.74 3.55
N CYS A 58 -3.58 -2.03 4.63
CA CYS A 58 -2.24 -1.99 5.23
C CYS A 58 -1.87 -3.27 5.99
N ASN A 59 -2.76 -4.28 6.08
CA ASN A 59 -2.39 -5.61 6.55
C ASN A 59 -1.81 -6.50 5.45
N SER A 60 -2.04 -6.13 4.19
CA SER A 60 -1.72 -6.94 3.02
C SER A 60 -0.63 -6.25 2.19
N VAL A 61 0.51 -5.96 2.83
CA VAL A 61 1.70 -5.44 2.13
C VAL A 61 2.46 -6.59 1.46
N TYR A 62 3.12 -6.28 0.35
CA TYR A 62 3.91 -7.23 -0.41
C TYR A 62 5.35 -6.76 -0.47
N SER A 63 6.28 -7.63 -0.10
CA SER A 63 7.70 -7.45 -0.36
C SER A 63 8.05 -8.02 -1.73
N VAL A 64 8.78 -7.27 -2.55
CA VAL A 64 9.27 -7.73 -3.85
C VAL A 64 10.67 -7.18 -4.08
N SER A 65 11.57 -7.92 -4.74
CA SER A 65 12.84 -7.32 -5.13
C SER A 65 12.63 -6.31 -6.27
N PRO A 66 13.48 -5.28 -6.41
CA PRO A 66 13.44 -4.37 -7.55
C PRO A 66 13.47 -5.10 -8.91
N GLU A 67 14.28 -6.16 -9.01
CA GLU A 67 14.39 -6.99 -10.21
C GLU A 67 13.07 -7.71 -10.53
N GLU A 68 12.45 -8.37 -9.55
CA GLU A 68 11.19 -9.07 -9.75
C GLU A 68 10.07 -8.09 -10.14
N LEU A 69 10.04 -6.89 -9.55
CA LEU A 69 9.09 -5.86 -9.93
C LEU A 69 9.30 -5.42 -11.38
N ALA A 70 10.55 -5.15 -11.79
CA ALA A 70 10.89 -4.80 -13.16
C ALA A 70 10.48 -5.90 -14.15
N GLN A 71 10.71 -7.17 -13.82
CA GLN A 71 10.27 -8.31 -14.64
C GLN A 71 8.74 -8.35 -14.78
N LYS A 72 7.98 -8.10 -13.70
CA LYS A 72 6.51 -8.06 -13.75
C LYS A 72 5.96 -6.91 -14.60
N ILE A 73 6.62 -5.75 -14.57
CA ILE A 73 6.29 -4.59 -15.42
C ILE A 73 6.60 -4.92 -16.88
N ASN A 74 7.79 -5.42 -17.18
CA ASN A 74 8.23 -5.76 -18.54
C ASN A 74 7.38 -6.88 -19.17
N ALA A 75 6.87 -7.80 -18.35
CA ALA A 75 5.94 -8.84 -18.77
C ALA A 75 4.48 -8.37 -18.89
N SER A 76 4.19 -7.07 -18.74
CA SER A 76 2.85 -6.47 -18.76
C SER A 76 1.87 -7.10 -17.77
N ARG A 77 2.37 -7.70 -16.68
CA ARG A 77 1.54 -8.29 -15.60
C ARG A 77 1.04 -7.23 -14.63
N ILE A 78 1.78 -6.13 -14.53
CA ILE A 78 1.46 -4.97 -13.70
C ILE A 78 1.73 -3.73 -14.54
N SER A 79 0.79 -2.79 -14.56
CA SER A 79 1.00 -1.46 -15.11
C SER A 79 1.67 -0.57 -14.07
N SER A 80 2.77 0.08 -14.43
CA SER A 80 3.34 1.17 -13.64
C SER A 80 2.66 2.49 -14.00
N MET A 81 2.46 3.34 -13.00
CA MET A 81 2.01 4.72 -13.19
C MET A 81 3.02 5.62 -12.49
N ASP A 82 3.57 6.58 -13.24
CA ASP A 82 4.54 7.54 -12.70
C ASP A 82 3.77 8.68 -12.05
N MET A 83 3.25 8.41 -10.85
CA MET A 83 2.53 9.37 -10.02
C MET A 83 3.01 9.26 -8.58
N VAL A 84 3.21 10.42 -7.97
CA VAL A 84 3.56 10.56 -6.55
C VAL A 84 2.29 10.95 -5.82
N LEU A 85 1.94 10.21 -4.77
CA LEU A 85 0.86 10.62 -3.87
C LEU A 85 1.33 11.76 -2.98
N GLU A 86 0.38 12.58 -2.56
CA GLU A 86 0.59 13.64 -1.59
C GLU A 86 1.18 13.07 -0.28
N GLU A 87 2.13 13.78 0.31
CA GLU A 87 2.90 13.31 1.49
C GLU A 87 1.98 12.91 2.66
N ASP A 88 0.96 13.72 2.96
CA ASP A 88 -0.04 13.43 3.99
C ASP A 88 -0.75 12.09 3.77
N LEU A 89 -1.03 11.76 2.51
CA LEU A 89 -1.69 10.52 2.15
C LEU A 89 -0.74 9.33 2.32
N VAL A 90 0.52 9.48 1.91
CA VAL A 90 1.56 8.47 2.14
C VAL A 90 1.74 8.22 3.64
N ASN A 91 1.86 9.28 4.44
CA ASN A 91 2.00 9.21 5.90
C ASN A 91 0.82 8.49 6.56
N ARG A 92 -0.41 8.72 6.09
CA ARG A 92 -1.59 7.96 6.56
C ARG A 92 -1.48 6.47 6.24
N ILE A 93 -0.99 6.11 5.06
CA ILE A 93 -0.83 4.71 4.65
C ILE A 93 0.27 4.03 5.46
N VAL A 94 1.42 4.68 5.63
CA VAL A 94 2.53 4.20 6.48
C VAL A 94 2.07 4.00 7.92
N ALA A 95 1.38 4.99 8.51
CA ALA A 95 0.79 4.84 9.85
C ALA A 95 -0.16 3.64 9.94
N GLY A 96 -0.98 3.43 8.91
CA GLY A 96 -1.84 2.24 8.80
C GLY A 96 -1.06 0.92 8.78
N VAL A 97 0.12 0.88 8.15
CA VAL A 97 1.00 -0.30 8.16
C VAL A 97 1.61 -0.53 9.55
N HIS A 98 2.05 0.53 10.22
CA HIS A 98 2.57 0.42 11.59
C HIS A 98 1.54 -0.11 12.59
N LEU A 99 0.26 0.25 12.40
CA LEU A 99 -0.86 -0.28 13.19
C LEU A 99 -1.17 -1.77 12.96
N SER A 100 -0.62 -2.39 11.91
CA SER A 100 -0.92 -3.78 11.58
C SER A 100 -0.09 -4.76 12.42
N ASP A 101 -0.74 -5.65 13.16
CA ASP A 101 -0.05 -6.69 13.94
C ASP A 101 0.44 -7.88 13.10
N VAL A 102 0.11 -7.91 11.81
CA VAL A 102 0.47 -9.03 10.90
C VAL A 102 1.58 -8.69 9.92
N VAL A 103 1.93 -7.41 9.76
CA VAL A 103 3.07 -7.00 8.96
C VAL A 103 4.34 -7.15 9.77
N ALA A 104 5.33 -7.84 9.20
CA ALA A 104 6.60 -8.12 9.85
C ALA A 104 7.36 -6.83 10.20
N GLY A 105 8.06 -6.83 11.34
CA GLY A 105 8.72 -5.64 11.89
C GLY A 105 9.78 -5.09 10.94
N GLU A 106 10.57 -5.98 10.34
CA GLU A 106 11.61 -5.64 9.37
C GLU A 106 11.08 -4.93 8.13
N LEU A 107 9.82 -5.17 7.73
CA LEU A 107 9.21 -4.44 6.62
C LEU A 107 8.74 -3.05 7.04
N LYS A 108 8.37 -2.86 8.31
CA LYS A 108 7.97 -1.56 8.86
C LYS A 108 9.16 -0.62 9.03
N GLU A 109 10.35 -1.16 9.26
CA GLU A 109 11.60 -0.37 9.40
C GLU A 109 12.05 0.27 8.08
N LEU A 110 11.52 -0.20 6.94
CA LEU A 110 11.80 0.35 5.61
C LEU A 110 10.88 1.52 5.22
N LEU A 111 9.87 1.83 6.05
CA LEU A 111 8.80 2.79 5.76
C LEU A 111 8.99 4.16 6.42
#